data_AF-A0AAE2CG67-F1
#
_entry.id   AF-A0AAE2CG67-F1
#
_cell.length_a   1.000
_cell.length_b   1.000
_cell.length_c   1.000
_cell.angle_alpha   90.00
_cell.angle_beta   90.00
_cell.angle_gamma   90.00
#
_symmetry.space_group_name_H-M   'P 1'
#
loop_
_entity.id
_entity.type
_entity.pdbx_description
1 polymer ?
#
loop_
_entity_poly.entity_id
_entity_poly.type
_entity_poly.pdbx_seq_one_letter_code
_entity_poly.pdbx_strand_id
1 'polypeptide(L)'
;MSVPKNPGFLEEEEENYGTAETMDPELYRATTEGDILRFARAMEQEPPDRCHSQPASCLQLGPQKNTVLHIATSFAHYEIVKLICKDLPFFVAEKNAKGDTALHIAARAGDSLLVMLLVNSDFKEGGLAEKNEEGNTALHEALKYGHEEVARILINKNPEMPYSLNKEGKSLLYLAAEAGFVTIVRLLMDNPVGNYFIGGKHKNKSPVYGAIQGRNIDVIKLLWERDPSSFQQRNGKGKNPLHAAVCMGYTEAVKFLLDKHYEFAYQNDKWGNYPSIQHPTKAFLI
;
A
#
# COMPACT_ATOMS: atom_id res chain seq x y z
N MET A 1 -17.52 32.53 0.43
CA MET A 1 -16.12 32.45 0.89
C MET A 1 -15.64 31.07 0.56
N SER A 2 -14.77 30.95 -0.43
CA SER A 2 -14.30 29.68 -0.96
C SER A 2 -13.35 29.03 0.05
N VAL A 3 -13.70 27.82 0.47
CA VAL A 3 -12.85 26.97 1.31
C VAL A 3 -11.70 26.48 0.42
N PRO A 4 -10.43 26.56 0.84
CA PRO A 4 -9.31 26.12 0.02
C PRO A 4 -9.38 24.59 -0.19
N LYS A 5 -9.36 24.16 -1.46
CA LYS A 5 -9.24 22.75 -1.85
C LYS A 5 -7.89 22.21 -1.37
N ASN A 6 -7.92 21.14 -0.59
CA ASN A 6 -6.74 20.41 -0.15
C ASN A 6 -6.28 19.51 -1.32
N PRO A 7 -5.05 19.65 -1.87
CA PRO A 7 -4.63 19.02 -3.12
C PRO A 7 -4.36 17.49 -3.03
N GLY A 8 -4.88 16.81 -2.01
CA GLY A 8 -4.74 15.36 -1.80
C GLY A 8 -6.05 14.56 -1.93
N PHE A 9 -7.18 15.23 -2.18
CA PHE A 9 -8.43 14.54 -2.45
C PHE A 9 -8.54 14.28 -3.94
N LEU A 10 -8.50 12.98 -4.28
CA LEU A 10 -8.94 12.32 -5.51
C LEU A 10 -9.33 13.29 -6.62
N GLU A 11 -8.56 13.26 -7.71
CA GLU A 11 -9.13 13.64 -9.02
C GLU A 11 -10.50 12.97 -9.11
N GLU A 12 -11.51 13.79 -9.37
CA GLU A 12 -12.90 13.40 -9.54
C GLU A 12 -12.98 12.41 -10.71
N GLU A 13 -12.64 11.14 -10.48
CA GLU A 13 -13.26 10.07 -11.24
C GLU A 13 -14.74 10.20 -10.92
N GLU A 14 -15.56 10.53 -11.91
CA GLU A 14 -17.02 10.50 -11.80
C GLU A 14 -17.42 9.08 -11.39
N GLU A 15 -17.46 8.84 -10.08
CA GLU A 15 -17.83 7.56 -9.49
C GLU A 15 -19.31 7.35 -9.83
N ASN A 16 -19.56 6.50 -10.81
CA ASN A 16 -20.89 6.06 -11.18
C ASN A 16 -21.49 5.28 -10.00
N TYR A 17 -22.18 5.98 -9.12
CA TYR A 17 -22.96 5.42 -8.01
C TYR A 17 -24.15 4.64 -8.59
N GLY A 18 -23.92 3.36 -8.87
CA GLY A 18 -24.95 2.43 -9.31
C GLY A 18 -26.19 2.45 -8.42
N THR A 19 -27.33 2.05 -8.99
CA THR A 19 -28.65 2.11 -8.33
C THR A 19 -28.68 1.28 -7.04
N ALA A 20 -28.89 1.99 -5.92
CA ALA A 20 -29.24 1.56 -4.57
C ALA A 20 -29.25 0.05 -4.27
N GLU A 21 -28.14 -0.45 -3.72
CA GLU A 21 -28.14 -1.66 -2.89
C GLU A 21 -28.53 -1.28 -1.45
N THR A 22 -29.54 -2.00 -0.93
CA THR A 22 -30.15 -2.19 0.41
C THR A 22 -29.85 -1.34 1.67
N MET A 23 -29.02 -0.30 1.64
CA MET A 23 -28.80 0.58 2.80
C MET A 23 -29.90 1.63 2.96
N ASP A 24 -30.39 1.77 4.20
CA ASP A 24 -31.35 2.78 4.59
C ASP A 24 -30.83 4.17 4.18
N PRO A 25 -31.62 4.96 3.42
CA PRO A 25 -31.16 6.24 2.91
C PRO A 25 -30.76 7.23 4.00
N GLU A 26 -31.39 7.16 5.18
CA GLU A 26 -31.08 8.05 6.29
C GLU A 26 -29.79 7.61 6.99
N LEU A 27 -29.58 6.31 7.18
CA LEU A 27 -28.31 5.76 7.66
C LEU A 27 -27.16 6.13 6.71
N TYR A 28 -27.35 5.94 5.40
CA TYR A 28 -26.35 6.30 4.39
C TYR A 28 -26.02 7.78 4.44
N ARG A 29 -27.05 8.65 4.39
CA ARG A 29 -26.88 10.11 4.45
C ARG A 29 -26.23 10.57 5.75
N ALA A 30 -26.66 10.06 6.90
CA ALA A 30 -26.06 10.43 8.19
C ALA A 30 -24.58 10.02 8.26
N THR A 31 -24.24 8.86 7.67
CA THR A 31 -22.86 8.38 7.60
C THR A 31 -22.01 9.21 6.64
N THR A 32 -22.54 9.64 5.50
CA THR A 32 -21.80 10.47 4.53
C THR A 32 -21.66 11.93 4.99
N GLU A 33 -22.67 12.47 5.67
CA GLU A 33 -22.64 13.84 6.24
C GLU A 33 -21.81 13.93 7.53
N GLY A 34 -21.58 12.81 8.23
CA GLY A 34 -20.85 12.79 9.50
C GLY A 34 -21.68 13.21 10.70
N ASP A 35 -23.02 13.26 10.58
CA ASP A 35 -23.92 13.60 11.67
C ASP A 35 -24.05 12.41 12.62
N ILE A 36 -23.22 12.40 13.67
CA ILE A 36 -23.18 11.32 14.66
C ILE A 36 -24.52 11.09 15.36
N LEU A 37 -25.33 12.14 15.57
CA LEU A 37 -26.61 12.02 16.26
C LEU A 37 -27.66 11.37 15.35
N ARG A 38 -27.71 11.78 14.09
CA ARG A 38 -28.56 11.11 13.09
C ARG A 38 -28.09 9.69 12.82
N PHE A 39 -26.78 9.47 12.78
CA PHE A 39 -26.20 8.14 12.61
C PHE A 39 -26.64 7.22 13.76
N ALA A 40 -26.46 7.64 15.01
CA ALA A 40 -26.87 6.85 16.18
C ALA A 40 -28.38 6.55 16.15
N ARG A 41 -29.22 7.55 15.84
CA ARG A 41 -30.67 7.35 15.71
C ARG A 41 -31.03 6.38 14.59
N ALA A 42 -30.39 6.47 13.43
CA ALA A 42 -30.63 5.58 12.30
C ALA A 42 -30.21 4.13 12.61
N MET A 43 -29.15 3.96 13.41
CA MET A 43 -28.70 2.65 13.90
C MET A 43 -29.67 2.03 14.91
N GLU A 44 -30.36 2.84 15.71
CA GLU A 44 -31.39 2.40 16.68
C GLU A 44 -32.75 2.06 16.05
N GLN A 45 -33.03 2.53 14.84
CA GLN A 45 -34.28 2.23 14.14
C GLN A 45 -34.27 0.78 13.61
N GLU A 46 -34.82 -0.15 14.38
CA GLU A 46 -35.13 -1.50 13.89
C GLU A 46 -36.31 -1.44 12.90
N PRO A 47 -36.27 -2.17 11.76
CA PRO A 47 -37.48 -2.38 10.98
C PRO A 47 -38.52 -3.12 11.85
N PRO A 48 -39.81 -2.78 11.76
CA PRO A 48 -40.84 -3.18 12.72
C PRO A 48 -41.10 -4.69 12.86
N ASP A 49 -40.50 -5.53 12.02
CA ASP A 49 -40.68 -6.98 12.01
C ASP A 49 -39.34 -7.71 12.11
N ARG A 50 -38.86 -8.06 13.32
CA ARG A 50 -38.15 -9.34 13.65
C ARG A 50 -37.56 -9.38 15.08
N CYS A 51 -37.66 -10.56 15.71
CA CYS A 51 -36.97 -10.92 16.94
C CYS A 51 -35.50 -11.34 16.68
N HIS A 52 -34.54 -10.60 17.27
CA HIS A 52 -33.40 -11.08 18.09
C HIS A 52 -32.06 -10.32 17.90
N SER A 53 -31.57 -9.80 19.02
CA SER A 53 -30.18 -9.60 19.48
C SER A 53 -29.20 -8.64 18.81
N GLN A 54 -29.39 -8.16 17.58
CA GLN A 54 -28.47 -7.20 16.93
C GLN A 54 -29.23 -6.29 15.94
N PRO A 55 -28.95 -4.97 15.87
CA PRO A 55 -29.69 -4.09 14.98
C PRO A 55 -29.40 -4.44 13.51
N ALA A 56 -30.39 -4.99 12.82
CA ALA A 56 -30.28 -5.47 11.43
C ALA A 56 -29.91 -4.37 10.41
N SER A 57 -30.09 -3.09 10.78
CA SER A 57 -29.77 -1.92 9.96
C SER A 57 -28.27 -1.79 9.68
N CYS A 58 -27.40 -2.16 10.62
CA CYS A 58 -25.96 -1.98 10.44
C CYS A 58 -25.36 -2.93 9.39
N LEU A 59 -25.96 -4.11 9.19
CA LEU A 59 -25.51 -5.12 8.21
C LEU A 59 -25.85 -4.75 6.77
N GLN A 60 -26.59 -3.66 6.57
CA GLN A 60 -26.90 -3.19 5.23
C GLN A 60 -25.63 -2.76 4.51
N LEU A 61 -25.63 -2.98 3.20
CA LEU A 61 -24.51 -2.65 2.33
C LEU A 61 -24.91 -1.49 1.44
N GLY A 62 -24.10 -0.44 1.44
CA GLY A 62 -24.23 0.67 0.52
C GLY A 62 -23.67 0.32 -0.85
N PRO A 63 -23.57 1.30 -1.75
CA PRO A 63 -22.99 1.14 -3.07
C PRO A 63 -21.61 0.43 -3.01
N GLN A 64 -21.34 -0.43 -4.00
CA GLN A 64 -20.12 -1.25 -4.08
C GLN A 64 -19.89 -2.14 -2.85
N LYS A 65 -20.95 -2.61 -2.21
CA LYS A 65 -20.90 -3.42 -0.98
C LYS A 65 -20.18 -2.73 0.18
N ASN A 66 -20.18 -1.40 0.23
CA ASN A 66 -19.56 -0.67 1.33
C ASN A 66 -20.41 -0.78 2.60
N THR A 67 -19.80 -1.25 3.68
CA THR A 67 -20.42 -1.16 5.02
C THR A 67 -20.40 0.30 5.52
N VAL A 68 -21.16 0.59 6.58
CA VAL A 68 -21.12 1.91 7.24
C VAL A 68 -19.71 2.33 7.67
N LEU A 69 -18.84 1.37 8.02
CA LEU A 69 -17.45 1.65 8.37
C LEU A 69 -16.63 2.08 7.15
N HIS A 70 -16.82 1.46 5.99
CA HIS A 70 -16.14 1.88 4.76
C HIS A 70 -16.53 3.30 4.38
N ILE A 71 -17.82 3.63 4.47
CA ILE A 71 -18.35 4.97 4.16
C ILE A 71 -17.76 5.98 5.14
N ALA A 72 -17.93 5.76 6.45
CA ALA A 72 -17.40 6.68 7.47
C ALA A 72 -15.88 6.89 7.34
N THR A 73 -15.13 5.84 7.00
CA THR A 73 -13.68 5.94 6.77
C THR A 73 -13.34 6.71 5.49
N SER A 74 -14.08 6.52 4.41
CA SER A 74 -13.86 7.22 3.12
C SER A 74 -14.08 8.74 3.25
N PHE A 75 -15.01 9.15 4.10
CA PHE A 75 -15.30 10.56 4.38
C PHE A 75 -14.56 11.12 5.62
N ALA A 76 -13.66 10.33 6.22
CA ALA A 76 -12.89 10.70 7.41
C ALA A 76 -13.72 11.14 8.63
N HIS A 77 -14.86 10.49 8.87
CA HIS A 77 -15.73 10.76 10.03
C HIS A 77 -15.23 10.03 11.28
N TYR A 78 -14.17 10.56 11.89
CA TYR A 78 -13.45 9.93 13.01
C TYR A 78 -14.33 9.48 14.17
N GLU A 79 -15.31 10.29 14.58
CA GLU A 79 -16.18 9.95 15.72
C GLU A 79 -17.14 8.80 15.40
N ILE A 80 -17.65 8.74 14.16
CA ILE A 80 -18.47 7.62 13.69
C ILE A 80 -17.61 6.35 13.59
N VAL A 81 -16.39 6.45 13.02
CA VAL A 81 -15.45 5.33 12.95
C VAL A 81 -15.12 4.80 14.35
N LYS A 82 -14.83 5.70 15.30
CA LYS A 82 -14.56 5.35 16.69
C LYS A 82 -15.75 4.67 17.37
N LEU A 83 -16.96 5.16 17.15
CA LEU A 83 -18.19 4.56 17.66
C LEU A 83 -18.37 3.14 17.09
N ILE A 84 -18.25 2.97 15.78
CA ILE A 84 -18.38 1.67 15.10
C ILE A 84 -17.30 0.70 15.58
N CYS A 85 -16.03 1.11 15.66
CA CYS A 85 -14.94 0.24 16.12
C CYS A 85 -15.12 -0.23 17.57
N LYS A 86 -15.74 0.59 18.42
CA LYS A 86 -15.97 0.27 19.83
C LYS A 86 -17.18 -0.65 20.00
N ASP A 87 -18.30 -0.32 19.36
CA ASP A 87 -19.59 -0.97 19.65
C ASP A 87 -19.93 -2.07 18.62
N LEU A 88 -19.29 -2.06 17.44
CA LEU A 88 -19.56 -2.97 16.31
C LEU A 88 -18.26 -3.47 15.64
N PRO A 89 -17.37 -4.14 16.39
CA PRO A 89 -16.02 -4.48 15.92
C PRO A 89 -15.99 -5.47 14.75
N PHE A 90 -17.09 -6.17 14.46
CA PHE A 90 -17.16 -7.12 13.35
C PHE A 90 -17.01 -6.47 11.96
N PHE A 91 -17.32 -5.17 11.81
CA PHE A 91 -17.15 -4.45 10.53
C PHE A 91 -15.70 -4.24 10.13
N VAL A 92 -14.76 -4.30 11.06
CA VAL A 92 -13.35 -3.94 10.81
C VAL A 92 -12.68 -4.86 9.78
N ALA A 93 -13.10 -6.13 9.73
CA ALA A 93 -12.59 -7.13 8.79
C ALA A 93 -13.46 -7.30 7.53
N GLU A 94 -14.62 -6.66 7.47
CA GLU A 94 -15.50 -6.75 6.30
C GLU A 94 -14.85 -6.13 5.07
N LYS A 95 -15.15 -6.71 3.91
CA LYS A 95 -14.61 -6.28 2.62
C LYS A 95 -15.69 -5.76 1.71
N ASN A 96 -15.43 -4.62 1.07
CA ASN A 96 -16.30 -4.10 0.01
C ASN A 96 -16.10 -4.86 -1.31
N ALA A 97 -16.74 -4.40 -2.40
CA ALA A 97 -16.66 -5.04 -3.70
C ALA A 97 -15.27 -5.02 -4.35
N LYS A 98 -14.36 -4.14 -3.91
CA LYS A 98 -12.93 -4.14 -4.33
C LYS A 98 -12.07 -5.03 -3.42
N GLY A 99 -12.68 -5.71 -2.45
CA GLY A 99 -11.97 -6.48 -1.42
C GLY A 99 -11.30 -5.60 -0.36
N ASP A 100 -11.48 -4.28 -0.40
CA ASP A 100 -10.89 -3.37 0.58
C ASP A 100 -11.62 -3.51 1.91
N THR A 101 -10.86 -3.54 3.00
CA THR A 101 -11.38 -3.25 4.35
C THR A 101 -11.30 -1.75 4.61
N ALA A 102 -11.95 -1.27 5.68
CA ALA A 102 -11.79 0.12 6.13
C ALA A 102 -10.31 0.52 6.32
N LEU A 103 -9.46 -0.41 6.78
CA LEU A 103 -8.03 -0.13 6.93
C LEU A 103 -7.32 0.10 5.60
N HIS A 104 -7.72 -0.57 4.51
CA HIS A 104 -7.19 -0.29 3.18
C HIS A 104 -7.51 1.13 2.73
N ILE A 105 -8.76 1.57 2.96
CA ILE A 105 -9.22 2.92 2.63
C ILE A 105 -8.43 3.97 3.42
N ALA A 106 -8.33 3.81 4.74
CA ALA A 106 -7.58 4.72 5.61
C ALA A 106 -6.10 4.79 5.22
N ALA A 107 -5.49 3.63 4.91
CA ALA A 107 -4.08 3.56 4.54
C ALA A 107 -3.80 4.18 3.16
N ARG A 108 -4.71 3.99 2.19
CA ARG A 108 -4.66 4.64 0.87
C ARG A 108 -4.81 6.16 0.96
N ALA A 109 -5.69 6.62 1.85
CA ALA A 109 -5.88 8.05 2.11
C ALA A 109 -4.71 8.70 2.87
N GLY A 110 -3.87 7.89 3.53
CA GLY A 110 -2.75 8.40 4.35
C GLY A 110 -3.19 8.95 5.71
N ASP A 111 -4.41 8.64 6.13
CA ASP A 111 -4.97 9.15 7.38
C ASP A 111 -4.47 8.33 8.58
N SER A 112 -3.41 8.83 9.22
CA SER A 112 -2.80 8.18 10.38
C SER A 112 -3.73 8.09 11.58
N LEU A 113 -4.69 9.01 11.74
CA LEU A 113 -5.65 8.98 12.84
C LEU A 113 -6.68 7.86 12.63
N LEU A 114 -7.24 7.74 11.42
CA LEU A 114 -8.15 6.63 11.08
C LEU A 114 -7.44 5.29 11.18
N VAL A 115 -6.20 5.20 10.69
CA VAL A 115 -5.37 4.00 10.84
C VAL A 115 -5.21 3.66 12.31
N MET A 116 -4.85 4.61 13.18
CA MET A 116 -4.73 4.37 14.62
C MET A 116 -6.05 3.92 15.27
N LEU A 117 -7.18 4.53 14.91
CA LEU A 117 -8.50 4.11 15.42
C LEU A 117 -8.83 2.67 15.03
N LEU A 118 -8.58 2.31 13.77
CA LEU A 118 -8.87 0.99 13.22
C LEU A 118 -7.95 -0.08 13.81
N VAL A 119 -6.64 0.18 13.91
CA VAL A 119 -5.67 -0.81 14.40
C VAL A 119 -5.64 -0.97 15.92
N ASN A 120 -6.13 0.02 16.68
CA ASN A 120 -6.23 -0.09 18.14
C ASN A 120 -7.59 -0.61 18.62
N SER A 121 -8.52 -0.91 17.71
CA SER A 121 -9.72 -1.67 18.06
C SER A 121 -9.32 -3.08 18.55
N ASP A 122 -10.03 -3.62 19.55
CA ASP A 122 -9.75 -4.95 20.17
C ASP A 122 -9.89 -6.15 19.20
N PHE A 123 -10.06 -5.89 17.91
CA PHE A 123 -10.17 -6.93 16.90
C PHE A 123 -8.78 -7.49 16.59
N LYS A 124 -8.70 -8.82 16.65
CA LYS A 124 -7.53 -9.64 16.34
C LYS A 124 -6.69 -9.05 15.21
N GLU A 125 -5.38 -9.22 15.33
CA GLU A 125 -4.31 -8.98 14.34
C GLU A 125 -4.64 -9.40 12.87
N GLY A 126 -5.73 -10.15 12.65
CA GLY A 126 -6.21 -10.65 11.36
C GLY A 126 -6.53 -9.58 10.31
N GLY A 127 -6.97 -8.37 10.67
CA GLY A 127 -7.27 -7.32 9.67
C GLY A 127 -6.05 -6.72 8.97
N LEU A 128 -4.87 -6.79 9.61
CA LEU A 128 -3.64 -6.15 9.13
C LEU A 128 -3.01 -6.89 7.93
N ALA A 129 -3.27 -8.19 7.83
CA ALA A 129 -2.76 -9.06 6.78
C ALA A 129 -3.79 -9.34 5.66
N GLU A 130 -5.00 -8.80 5.80
CA GLU A 130 -6.04 -8.96 4.77
C GLU A 130 -5.59 -8.35 3.45
N LYS A 131 -5.94 -9.04 2.36
CA LYS A 131 -5.67 -8.60 1.00
C LYS A 131 -6.95 -8.19 0.31
N ASN A 132 -6.88 -7.07 -0.41
CA ASN A 132 -7.92 -6.67 -1.36
C ASN A 132 -7.83 -7.45 -2.68
N GLU A 133 -8.70 -7.12 -3.63
CA GLU A 133 -8.71 -7.79 -4.93
C GLU A 133 -7.46 -7.53 -5.77
N GLU A 134 -6.65 -6.52 -5.48
CA GLU A 134 -5.31 -6.33 -6.10
C GLU A 134 -4.22 -7.15 -5.39
N GLY A 135 -4.57 -7.89 -4.34
CA GLY A 135 -3.63 -8.60 -3.50
C GLY A 135 -2.80 -7.67 -2.58
N ASN A 136 -3.17 -6.39 -2.49
CA ASN A 136 -2.54 -5.42 -1.60
C ASN A 136 -3.10 -5.60 -0.19
N THR A 137 -2.23 -5.51 0.82
CA THR A 137 -2.63 -5.26 2.20
C THR A 137 -2.72 -3.75 2.44
N ALA A 138 -3.25 -3.32 3.59
CA ALA A 138 -3.24 -1.90 3.95
C ALA A 138 -1.82 -1.28 3.91
N LEU A 139 -0.78 -2.03 4.28
CA LEU A 139 0.61 -1.57 4.19
C LEU A 139 1.08 -1.44 2.72
N HIS A 140 0.60 -2.29 1.82
CA HIS A 140 0.87 -2.10 0.38
C HIS A 140 0.23 -0.81 -0.13
N GLU A 141 -1.02 -0.52 0.25
CA GLU A 141 -1.70 0.73 -0.12
C GLU A 141 -0.94 1.95 0.43
N ALA A 142 -0.56 1.95 1.71
CA ALA A 142 0.23 3.04 2.29
C ALA A 142 1.54 3.30 1.52
N LEU A 143 2.28 2.25 1.18
CA LEU A 143 3.54 2.39 0.43
C LEU A 143 3.31 2.81 -1.03
N LYS A 144 2.28 2.25 -1.69
CA LYS A 144 1.92 2.57 -3.09
C LYS A 144 1.54 4.03 -3.26
N TYR A 145 0.85 4.62 -2.27
CA TYR A 145 0.40 6.01 -2.29
C TYR A 145 1.32 6.98 -1.53
N GLY A 146 2.46 6.52 -1.03
CA GLY A 146 3.50 7.39 -0.49
C GLY A 146 3.33 7.84 0.96
N HIS A 147 2.59 7.08 1.78
CA HIS A 147 2.25 7.43 3.16
C HIS A 147 3.20 6.78 4.18
N GLU A 148 4.40 7.36 4.33
CA GLU A 148 5.47 6.82 5.20
C GLU A 148 5.02 6.68 6.68
N GLU A 149 4.31 7.67 7.21
CA GLU A 149 3.83 7.67 8.61
C GLU A 149 2.88 6.49 8.86
N VAL A 150 1.91 6.30 7.97
CA VAL A 150 0.97 5.18 8.04
C VAL A 150 1.72 3.85 7.93
N ALA A 151 2.67 3.75 7.00
CA ALA A 151 3.48 2.54 6.85
C ALA A 151 4.24 2.21 8.14
N ARG A 152 4.81 3.21 8.81
CA ARG A 152 5.49 3.03 10.11
C ARG A 152 4.54 2.54 11.19
N ILE A 153 3.35 3.13 11.30
CA ILE A 153 2.32 2.70 12.27
C ILE A 153 1.95 1.23 12.03
N LEU A 154 1.68 0.85 10.79
CA LEU A 154 1.28 -0.51 10.42
C LEU A 154 2.38 -1.55 10.68
N ILE A 155 3.64 -1.23 10.37
CA ILE A 155 4.78 -2.12 10.63
C ILE A 155 4.98 -2.32 12.13
N ASN A 156 4.94 -1.24 12.92
CA ASN A 156 5.10 -1.34 14.37
C ASN A 156 3.96 -2.12 15.04
N LYS A 157 2.76 -2.06 14.47
CA LYS A 157 1.60 -2.77 14.98
C LYS A 157 1.60 -4.26 14.64
N ASN A 158 2.19 -4.65 13.51
CA ASN A 158 2.35 -6.05 13.14
C ASN A 158 3.80 -6.36 12.70
N PRO A 159 4.72 -6.50 13.66
CA PRO A 159 6.11 -6.86 13.37
C PRO A 159 6.22 -8.23 12.69
N GLU A 160 5.28 -9.15 12.90
CA GLU A 160 5.34 -10.49 12.30
C GLU A 160 4.62 -10.56 10.93
N MET A 161 4.30 -9.41 10.32
CA MET A 161 3.51 -9.37 9.07
C MET A 161 4.20 -10.20 7.97
N PRO A 162 3.51 -11.20 7.40
CA PRO A 162 4.10 -12.01 6.35
C PRO A 162 4.36 -11.17 5.11
N TYR A 163 5.59 -11.23 4.60
CA TYR A 163 5.96 -10.59 3.35
C TYR A 163 5.31 -11.33 2.20
N SER A 164 4.17 -10.80 1.79
CA SER A 164 3.38 -11.36 0.71
C SER A 164 3.43 -10.40 -0.48
N LEU A 165 3.48 -10.97 -1.68
CA LEU A 165 3.46 -10.17 -2.90
C LEU A 165 2.02 -9.77 -3.23
N ASN A 166 1.84 -8.58 -3.80
CA ASN A 166 0.57 -8.20 -4.42
C ASN A 166 0.39 -8.88 -5.79
N LYS A 167 -0.71 -8.62 -6.51
CA LYS A 167 -0.93 -9.22 -7.85
C LYS A 167 0.02 -8.69 -8.92
N GLU A 168 0.50 -7.45 -8.79
CA GLU A 168 1.64 -6.96 -9.59
C GLU A 168 2.93 -7.71 -9.27
N GLY A 169 2.94 -8.40 -8.13
CA GLY A 169 4.01 -9.11 -7.46
C GLY A 169 5.13 -8.25 -6.93
N LYS A 170 4.85 -6.99 -6.63
CA LYS A 170 5.73 -6.14 -5.82
C LYS A 170 5.65 -6.59 -4.37
N SER A 171 6.79 -6.62 -3.69
CA SER A 171 6.87 -6.80 -2.24
C SER A 171 6.77 -5.45 -1.53
N LEU A 172 6.52 -5.47 -0.22
CA LEU A 172 6.60 -4.28 0.64
C LEU A 172 7.97 -3.58 0.52
N LEU A 173 9.06 -4.36 0.55
CA LEU A 173 10.42 -3.80 0.42
C LEU A 173 10.66 -3.17 -0.96
N TYR A 174 10.08 -3.74 -2.02
CA TYR A 174 10.13 -3.12 -3.35
C TYR A 174 9.39 -1.79 -3.37
N LEU A 175 8.15 -1.75 -2.84
CA LEU A 175 7.34 -0.52 -2.82
C LEU A 175 8.00 0.57 -1.96
N ALA A 176 8.52 0.23 -0.78
CA ALA A 176 9.25 1.16 0.07
C ALA A 176 10.53 1.69 -0.60
N ALA A 177 11.23 0.83 -1.35
CA ALA A 177 12.41 1.22 -2.11
C ALA A 177 12.08 2.13 -3.30
N GLU A 178 10.99 1.82 -4.03
CA GLU A 178 10.44 2.66 -5.10
C GLU A 178 9.99 4.02 -4.59
N ALA A 179 9.35 4.07 -3.42
CA ALA A 179 8.92 5.32 -2.78
C ALA A 179 10.07 6.11 -2.12
N GLY A 180 11.22 5.48 -1.87
CA GLY A 180 12.39 6.13 -1.27
C GLY A 180 12.37 6.22 0.25
N PHE A 181 11.51 5.45 0.92
CA PHE A 181 11.36 5.47 2.37
C PHE A 181 12.49 4.73 3.08
N VAL A 182 13.65 5.37 3.20
CA VAL A 182 14.87 4.81 3.79
C VAL A 182 14.61 4.22 5.19
N THR A 183 13.81 4.90 6.02
CA THR A 183 13.45 4.43 7.36
C THR A 183 12.64 3.15 7.30
N ILE A 184 11.63 3.10 6.43
CA ILE A 184 10.78 1.92 6.25
C ILE A 184 11.58 0.77 5.65
N VAL A 185 12.43 1.02 4.66
CA VAL A 185 13.34 0.01 4.10
C VAL A 185 14.20 -0.59 5.22
N ARG A 186 14.77 0.24 6.10
CA ARG A 186 15.55 -0.24 7.25
C ARG A 186 14.72 -1.11 8.18
N LEU A 187 13.54 -0.65 8.59
CA LEU A 187 12.63 -1.40 9.46
C LEU A 187 12.23 -2.75 8.85
N LEU A 188 11.95 -2.76 7.55
CA LEU A 188 11.59 -3.97 6.82
C LEU A 188 12.77 -4.95 6.73
N MET A 189 14.00 -4.47 6.50
CA MET A 189 15.20 -5.31 6.44
C MET A 189 15.66 -5.85 7.80
N ASP A 190 15.42 -5.11 8.87
CA ASP A 190 15.77 -5.52 10.24
C ASP A 190 14.80 -6.59 10.79
N ASN A 191 13.70 -6.85 10.08
CA ASN A 191 12.70 -7.82 10.48
C ASN A 191 13.06 -9.25 10.02
N PRO A 192 13.33 -10.19 10.94
CA PRO A 192 13.84 -11.53 10.62
C PRO A 192 12.86 -12.38 9.83
N VAL A 193 11.55 -12.14 9.96
CA VAL A 193 10.49 -12.84 9.20
C VAL A 193 10.42 -12.35 7.75
N GLY A 194 10.92 -11.14 7.48
CA GLY A 194 10.92 -10.49 6.16
C GLY A 194 12.11 -10.78 5.27
N ASN A 195 13.09 -11.50 5.80
CA ASN A 195 14.32 -11.76 5.09
C ASN A 195 14.16 -13.00 4.20
N TYR A 196 13.39 -12.93 3.12
CA TYR A 196 13.52 -13.94 2.08
C TYR A 196 13.40 -13.37 0.67
N PHE A 197 14.57 -13.31 0.04
CA PHE A 197 14.80 -13.56 -1.38
C PHE A 197 13.58 -14.10 -2.11
N ILE A 198 13.09 -13.34 -3.08
CA ILE A 198 12.09 -13.83 -4.05
C ILE A 198 12.80 -14.81 -5.01
N GLY A 199 13.05 -16.03 -4.53
CA GLY A 199 13.40 -17.16 -5.36
C GLY A 199 12.16 -17.64 -6.11
N GLY A 200 12.11 -17.44 -7.44
CA GLY A 200 11.02 -17.97 -8.27
C GLY A 200 10.69 -17.16 -9.53
N LYS A 201 9.54 -17.48 -10.16
CA LYS A 201 9.02 -16.90 -11.43
C LYS A 201 8.83 -15.37 -11.46
N HIS A 202 9.17 -14.68 -10.37
CA HIS A 202 9.00 -13.24 -10.16
C HIS A 202 10.34 -12.48 -10.20
N LYS A 203 11.25 -12.89 -11.09
CA LYS A 203 12.63 -12.39 -11.24
C LYS A 203 12.75 -10.86 -11.41
N ASN A 204 11.67 -10.12 -11.70
CA ASN A 204 11.67 -8.69 -11.99
C ASN A 204 11.42 -7.78 -10.76
N LYS A 205 11.48 -8.32 -9.53
CA LYS A 205 10.88 -7.70 -8.34
C LYS A 205 11.84 -7.58 -7.15
N SER A 206 13.15 -7.48 -7.44
CA SER A 206 14.14 -7.17 -6.40
C SER A 206 14.00 -5.69 -5.98
N PRO A 207 14.11 -5.38 -4.68
CA PRO A 207 13.99 -4.01 -4.16
C PRO A 207 15.03 -3.06 -4.74
N VAL A 208 16.17 -3.58 -5.23
CA VAL A 208 17.18 -2.80 -5.95
C VAL A 208 16.57 -2.14 -7.19
N TYR A 209 15.76 -2.88 -7.95
CA TYR A 209 15.08 -2.32 -9.13
C TYR A 209 14.02 -1.30 -8.73
N GLY A 210 13.32 -1.51 -7.60
CA GLY A 210 12.43 -0.51 -7.03
C GLY A 210 13.17 0.80 -6.72
N ALA A 211 14.30 0.72 -5.99
CA ALA A 211 15.11 1.88 -5.66
C ALA A 211 15.64 2.64 -6.90
N ILE A 212 16.03 1.91 -7.94
CA ILE A 212 16.44 2.51 -9.23
C ILE A 212 15.25 3.17 -9.92
N GLN A 213 14.09 2.51 -9.93
CA GLN A 213 12.86 3.02 -10.53
C GLN A 213 12.37 4.30 -9.85
N GLY A 214 12.44 4.35 -8.52
CA GLY A 214 12.17 5.53 -7.71
C GLY A 214 13.27 6.60 -7.73
N ARG A 215 14.42 6.32 -8.35
CA ARG A 215 15.62 7.17 -8.36
C ARG A 215 16.12 7.54 -6.95
N ASN A 216 16.14 6.57 -6.03
CA ASN A 216 16.49 6.76 -4.62
C ASN A 216 17.89 6.25 -4.30
N ILE A 217 18.91 7.12 -4.32
CA ILE A 217 20.31 6.71 -4.13
C ILE A 217 20.58 6.20 -2.72
N ASP A 218 19.94 6.80 -1.72
CA ASP A 218 20.17 6.43 -0.32
C ASP A 218 19.64 5.03 -0.01
N VAL A 219 18.51 4.66 -0.63
CA VAL A 219 18.01 3.29 -0.59
C VAL A 219 18.97 2.33 -1.31
N ILE A 220 19.50 2.71 -2.49
CA ILE A 220 20.49 1.88 -3.20
C ILE A 220 21.73 1.64 -2.32
N LYS A 221 22.26 2.69 -1.68
CA LYS A 221 23.40 2.59 -0.75
C LYS A 221 23.07 1.69 0.44
N LEU A 222 21.91 1.89 1.07
CA LEU A 222 21.45 1.06 2.19
C LEU A 222 21.30 -0.41 1.83
N LEU A 223 20.67 -0.71 0.67
CA LEU A 223 20.52 -2.07 0.18
C LEU A 223 21.89 -2.71 -0.09
N TRP A 224 22.84 -1.95 -0.64
CA TRP A 224 24.19 -2.44 -0.89
C TRP A 224 24.93 -2.78 0.41
N GLU A 225 24.81 -1.94 1.43
CA GLU A 225 25.46 -2.14 2.73
C GLU A 225 24.92 -3.38 3.46
N ARG A 226 23.62 -3.64 3.35
CA ARG A 226 22.95 -4.73 4.07
C ARG A 226 22.93 -6.05 3.32
N ASP A 227 22.71 -6.03 2.00
CA ASP A 227 22.71 -7.21 1.15
C ASP A 227 23.26 -6.90 -0.26
N PRO A 228 24.60 -6.92 -0.43
CA PRO A 228 25.24 -6.75 -1.73
C PRO A 228 24.82 -7.82 -2.75
N SER A 229 24.45 -9.02 -2.29
CA SER A 229 24.12 -10.14 -3.17
C SER A 229 22.79 -9.93 -3.92
N SER A 230 21.89 -9.09 -3.38
CA SER A 230 20.66 -8.66 -4.05
C SER A 230 20.89 -7.98 -5.41
N PHE A 231 22.07 -7.38 -5.62
CA PHE A 231 22.44 -6.69 -6.87
C PHE A 231 22.90 -7.64 -7.98
N GLN A 232 23.25 -8.89 -7.65
CA GLN A 232 23.59 -9.92 -8.65
C GLN A 232 22.33 -10.50 -9.32
N GLN A 233 21.15 -10.24 -8.77
CA GLN A 233 19.90 -10.76 -9.30
C GLN A 233 19.52 -10.09 -10.62
N ARG A 234 19.27 -10.92 -11.63
CA ARG A 234 18.84 -10.48 -12.95
C ARG A 234 17.34 -10.50 -13.07
N ASN A 235 16.83 -9.50 -13.76
CA ASN A 235 15.41 -9.34 -13.98
C ASN A 235 14.86 -10.36 -15.01
N GLY A 236 13.55 -10.35 -15.29
CA GLY A 236 12.93 -11.29 -16.22
C GLY A 236 13.52 -11.27 -17.63
N LYS A 237 14.14 -10.14 -17.99
CA LYS A 237 14.81 -9.84 -19.26
C LYS A 237 16.32 -10.17 -19.24
N GLY A 238 16.85 -10.68 -18.13
CA GLY A 238 18.29 -10.91 -17.93
C GLY A 238 19.10 -9.65 -17.63
N LYS A 239 18.45 -8.50 -17.56
CA LYS A 239 19.10 -7.23 -17.23
C LYS A 239 19.49 -7.23 -15.76
N ASN A 240 20.70 -6.75 -15.46
CA ASN A 240 21.17 -6.47 -14.11
C ASN A 240 20.74 -5.04 -13.67
N PRO A 241 20.98 -4.64 -12.41
CA PRO A 241 20.63 -3.29 -11.93
C PRO A 241 21.25 -2.16 -12.75
N LEU A 242 22.49 -2.33 -13.24
CA LEU A 242 23.16 -1.32 -14.05
C LEU A 242 22.42 -1.04 -15.37
N HIS A 243 21.88 -2.07 -16.03
CA HIS A 243 21.03 -1.85 -17.22
C HIS A 243 19.81 -0.98 -16.90
N ALA A 244 19.17 -1.19 -15.75
CA ALA A 244 18.02 -0.39 -15.35
C ALA A 244 18.42 1.07 -15.09
N ALA A 245 19.49 1.29 -14.33
CA ALA A 245 19.99 2.63 -14.02
C ALA A 245 20.38 3.40 -15.31
N VAL A 246 21.05 2.73 -16.25
CA VAL A 246 21.42 3.30 -17.55
C VAL A 246 20.18 3.60 -18.41
N CYS A 247 19.24 2.65 -18.55
CA CYS A 247 18.01 2.87 -19.32
C CYS A 247 17.18 4.05 -18.80
N MET A 248 17.26 4.35 -17.50
CA MET A 248 16.57 5.47 -16.87
C MET A 248 17.38 6.77 -16.84
N GLY A 249 18.62 6.77 -17.34
CA GLY A 249 19.52 7.92 -17.25
C GLY A 249 19.86 8.31 -15.81
N TYR A 250 19.82 7.35 -14.87
CA TYR A 250 20.08 7.62 -13.46
C TYR A 250 21.59 7.61 -13.16
N THR A 251 22.24 8.71 -13.53
CA THR A 251 23.72 8.85 -13.51
C THR A 251 24.35 8.59 -12.15
N GLU A 252 23.70 8.97 -11.05
CA GLU A 252 24.23 8.75 -9.70
C GLU A 252 24.28 7.26 -9.35
N ALA A 253 23.19 6.52 -9.61
CA ALA A 253 23.18 5.07 -9.44
C ALA A 253 24.16 4.37 -10.39
N VAL A 254 24.31 4.83 -11.64
CA VAL A 254 25.31 4.28 -12.58
C VAL A 254 26.72 4.42 -12.01
N LYS A 255 27.09 5.61 -11.54
CA LYS A 255 28.41 5.85 -10.93
C LYS A 255 28.62 4.97 -9.70
N PHE A 256 27.63 4.91 -8.81
CA PHE A 256 27.70 4.09 -7.60
C PHE A 256 27.86 2.60 -7.91
N LEU A 257 27.06 2.06 -8.84
CA LEU A 257 27.09 0.64 -9.20
C LEU A 257 28.42 0.25 -9.87
N LEU A 258 28.98 1.12 -10.72
CA LEU A 258 30.27 0.88 -11.36
C LEU A 258 31.44 0.96 -10.37
N ASP A 259 31.40 1.89 -9.43
CA ASP A 259 32.38 1.99 -8.34
C ASP A 259 32.39 0.74 -7.48
N LYS A 260 31.21 0.21 -7.14
CA LYS A 260 31.08 -0.99 -6.31
C LYS A 260 31.36 -2.30 -7.03
N HIS A 261 30.96 -2.43 -8.29
CA HIS A 261 31.08 -3.68 -9.04
C HIS A 261 31.14 -3.45 -10.56
N TYR A 262 32.31 -2.99 -11.03
CA TYR A 262 32.55 -2.64 -12.43
C TYR A 262 32.18 -3.76 -13.43
N GLU A 263 32.25 -5.03 -13.04
CA GLU A 263 31.89 -6.17 -13.92
C GLU A 263 30.44 -6.15 -14.40
N PHE A 264 29.53 -5.42 -13.71
CA PHE A 264 28.16 -5.24 -14.18
C PHE A 264 28.10 -4.64 -15.59
N ALA A 265 29.11 -3.88 -16.01
CA ALA A 265 29.22 -3.31 -17.34
C ALA A 265 29.46 -4.36 -18.45
N TYR A 266 30.07 -5.50 -18.11
CA TYR A 266 30.44 -6.57 -19.05
C TYR A 266 29.45 -7.75 -19.04
N GLN A 267 28.33 -7.58 -18.36
CA GLN A 267 27.30 -8.58 -18.24
C GLN A 267 26.19 -8.29 -19.25
N ASN A 268 25.92 -9.22 -20.17
CA ASN A 268 24.85 -9.05 -21.14
C ASN A 268 23.47 -9.41 -20.58
N ASP A 269 22.42 -8.88 -21.20
CA ASP A 269 21.05 -9.35 -21.02
C ASP A 269 20.72 -10.56 -21.91
N LYS A 270 19.47 -11.03 -21.89
CA LYS A 270 19.05 -12.20 -22.69
C LYS A 270 19.16 -12.01 -24.20
N TRP A 271 19.31 -10.78 -24.68
CA TRP A 271 19.44 -10.45 -26.09
C TRP A 271 20.87 -10.06 -26.48
N GLY A 272 21.83 -10.22 -25.57
CA GLY A 272 23.24 -9.90 -25.82
C GLY A 272 23.58 -8.42 -25.67
N ASN A 273 22.66 -7.58 -25.17
CA ASN A 273 22.96 -6.17 -24.96
C ASN A 273 23.70 -5.97 -23.65
N TYR A 274 24.72 -5.12 -23.68
CA TYR A 274 25.38 -4.62 -22.48
C TYR A 274 24.62 -3.42 -21.90
N PRO A 275 24.82 -3.07 -20.62
CA PRO A 275 24.39 -1.80 -20.05
C PRO A 275 25.16 -0.65 -20.71
N SER A 276 24.72 -0.23 -21.90
CA SER A 276 25.36 0.84 -22.67
C SER A 276 24.74 2.18 -22.34
N ILE A 277 25.51 3.04 -21.68
CA ILE A 277 25.37 4.48 -21.86
C ILE A 277 25.62 4.71 -23.35
N GLN A 278 24.68 5.30 -24.10
CA GLN A 278 24.97 5.72 -25.47
C GLN A 278 26.06 6.79 -25.44
N HIS A 279 27.32 6.35 -25.46
CA HIS A 279 28.31 6.86 -26.38
C HIS A 279 28.90 5.63 -27.08
N PRO A 280 28.56 5.40 -28.36
CA PRO A 280 29.13 4.33 -29.14
C PRO A 280 30.52 4.76 -29.58
N THR A 281 31.48 4.67 -28.68
CA THR A 281 32.89 4.63 -29.08
C THR A 281 33.61 3.67 -28.16
N LYS A 282 33.98 2.54 -28.75
CA LYS A 282 35.29 1.93 -28.52
C LYS A 282 36.29 3.05 -28.25
N ALA A 283 36.77 3.16 -27.02
CA ALA A 283 37.98 3.83 -26.57
C ALA A 283 37.71 4.38 -25.17
N PHE A 284 38.25 3.68 -24.17
CA PHE A 284 39.09 4.17 -23.08
C PHE A 284 38.86 3.23 -21.89
N LEU A 285 39.82 2.47 -21.38
CA LEU A 285 41.17 2.04 -21.73
C LEU A 285 41.45 0.89 -20.72
N ILE A 286 42.28 -0.08 -21.12
CA ILE A 286 43.27 -0.85 -20.33
C ILE A 286 42.96 -1.09 -18.84
#